data_AF-A0A7Y7QJ63-F1
#
_entry.id   AF-A0A7Y7QJ63-F1
#
_cell.length_a   1.000
_cell.length_b   1.000
_cell.length_c   1.000
_cell.angle_alpha   90.00
_cell.angle_beta   90.00
_cell.angle_gamma   90.00
#
_symmetry.space_group_name_H-M   'P 1'
#
loop_
_entity.id
_entity.type
_entity.pdbx_description
1 polymer ?
#
loop_
_entity_poly.entity_id
_entity_poly.type
_entity_poly.pdbx_seq_one_letter_code
_entity_poly.pdbx_strand_id
1 'polypeptide(L)'
;MKKIVLFLVLFLFSLDIISAYNPTEIEEKTLSRLKVLFEKQVEKKGELWLKRQINIFEFSKKNILDERKLYLVSHILNDLNDIHIKIKEKNELKLQEQLAAIEKQKAEEFKQIQDYNTKAKAFFDLYGSQITTSLSINEKCTKYFDFIDEIAKKNDFPTELVIATWGREYNCTLGNPANGWGPFQITSQYYAPGDISLEQFGESVQKYIDFTKGKWDYFNNNKYHNYKTRFGNENIAITYDNYTIRDLKLTAILYNGVSNNTTLDGNTFANSNLNSSVTSNSDGIVTRFLKVLNWRINR
;
A
#
# COMPACT_ATOMS: atom_id res chain seq x y z
N MET A 1 25.82 37.45 -2.53
CA MET A 1 26.49 36.49 -1.62
C MET A 1 27.93 36.16 -1.99
N LYS A 2 28.29 35.85 -3.26
CA LYS A 2 29.72 35.78 -3.68
C LYS A 2 30.50 37.02 -3.22
N LYS A 3 29.88 38.19 -3.31
CA LYS A 3 30.46 39.47 -2.87
C LYS A 3 30.73 39.60 -1.37
N ILE A 4 29.97 38.97 -0.46
CA ILE A 4 30.13 39.14 1.00
C ILE A 4 31.27 38.26 1.55
N VAL A 5 31.33 37.00 1.13
CA VAL A 5 32.44 36.10 1.48
C VAL A 5 33.74 36.60 0.85
N LEU A 6 33.69 37.06 -0.40
CA LEU A 6 34.86 37.66 -1.06
C LEU A 6 35.30 38.96 -0.36
N PHE A 7 34.36 39.79 0.14
CA PHE A 7 34.68 41.01 0.89
C PHE A 7 35.35 40.73 2.25
N LEU A 8 34.87 39.71 2.97
CA LEU A 8 35.45 39.32 4.27
C LEU A 8 36.83 38.69 4.11
N VAL A 9 37.01 37.88 3.05
CA VAL A 9 38.33 37.38 2.67
C VAL A 9 39.26 38.55 2.34
N LEU A 10 38.82 39.52 1.52
CA LEU A 10 39.60 40.72 1.15
C LEU A 10 39.92 41.66 2.33
N PHE A 11 39.00 41.84 3.27
CA PHE A 11 39.20 42.73 4.43
C PHE A 11 40.23 42.20 5.42
N LEU A 12 40.48 40.89 5.42
CA LEU A 12 41.51 40.27 6.26
C LEU A 12 42.92 40.40 5.69
N PHE A 13 43.13 40.91 4.47
CA PHE A 13 44.44 40.87 3.79
C PHE A 13 45.44 41.97 4.13
N SER A 14 45.11 43.02 4.91
CA SER A 14 45.84 44.29 4.83
C SER A 14 46.82 44.67 5.95
N LEU A 15 47.31 43.79 6.83
CA LEU A 15 48.23 44.21 7.91
C LEU A 15 49.27 43.14 8.29
N ASP A 16 50.56 43.46 8.13
CA ASP A 16 51.73 42.66 8.52
C ASP A 16 52.24 43.06 9.91
N ILE A 17 52.16 42.19 10.93
CA ILE A 17 53.05 42.20 12.11
C ILE A 17 53.20 40.76 12.65
N ILE A 18 54.45 40.32 12.87
CA ILE A 18 54.84 39.00 13.41
C ILE A 18 55.06 39.12 14.93
N SER A 19 54.08 38.68 15.70
CA SER A 19 54.17 38.34 17.13
C SER A 19 53.00 37.39 17.42
N ALA A 20 53.14 36.48 18.39
CA ALA A 20 52.09 35.54 18.80
C ALA A 20 50.72 36.25 18.83
N TYR A 21 49.89 35.92 17.85
CA TYR A 21 48.68 36.67 17.56
C TYR A 21 47.62 36.47 18.65
N ASN A 22 47.21 37.56 19.30
CA ASN A 22 46.05 37.56 20.19
C ASN A 22 44.84 38.20 19.47
N PRO A 23 43.69 37.50 19.39
CA PRO A 23 42.49 38.03 18.77
C PRO A 23 41.96 39.24 19.55
N THR A 24 41.42 40.21 18.83
CA THR A 24 40.72 41.35 19.41
C THR A 24 39.27 40.98 19.74
N GLU A 25 38.66 41.67 20.70
CA GLU A 25 37.22 41.50 21.04
C GLU A 25 36.30 41.66 19.81
N ILE A 26 36.66 42.57 18.91
CA ILE A 26 35.92 42.81 17.66
C ILE A 26 35.93 41.57 16.76
N GLU A 27 37.05 40.85 16.71
CA GLU A 27 37.18 39.64 15.89
C GLU A 27 36.44 38.47 16.49
N GLU A 28 36.52 38.27 17.81
CA GLU A 28 35.73 37.24 18.49
C GLU A 28 34.22 37.45 18.27
N LYS A 29 33.77 38.71 18.36
CA LYS A 29 32.37 39.09 18.07
C LYS A 29 32.02 38.86 16.60
N THR A 30 32.96 39.08 15.69
CA THR A 30 32.77 38.86 14.25
C THR A 30 32.69 37.36 13.92
N LEU A 31 33.58 36.54 14.48
CA LEU A 31 33.57 35.09 14.36
C LEU A 31 32.25 34.51 14.89
N SER A 32 31.80 34.96 16.05
CA SER A 32 30.51 34.56 16.64
C SER A 32 29.32 34.86 15.70
N ARG A 33 29.31 36.04 15.07
CA ARG A 33 28.26 36.41 14.08
C ARG A 33 28.36 35.56 12.81
N LEU A 34 29.58 35.24 12.36
CA LEU A 34 29.79 34.40 11.19
C LEU A 34 29.28 32.98 11.42
N LYS A 35 29.53 32.39 12.60
CA LYS A 35 28.99 31.08 12.98
C LYS A 35 27.47 31.00 12.81
N VAL A 36 26.74 31.97 13.38
CA VAL A 36 25.28 32.06 13.26
C VAL A 36 24.83 32.21 11.81
N LEU A 37 25.56 32.99 11.00
CA LEU A 37 25.26 33.12 9.57
C LEU A 37 25.50 31.82 8.81
N PHE A 38 26.57 31.07 9.14
CA PHE A 38 26.84 29.77 8.55
C PHE A 38 25.73 28.78 8.91
N GLU A 39 25.32 28.68 10.16
CA GLU A 39 24.21 27.83 10.59
C GLU A 39 22.93 28.11 9.78
N LYS A 40 22.55 29.39 9.62
CA LYS A 40 21.39 29.78 8.80
C LYS A 40 21.55 29.45 7.32
N GLN A 41 22.75 29.60 6.76
CA GLN A 41 23.00 29.27 5.35
C GLN A 41 22.99 27.77 5.10
N VAL A 42 23.52 27.00 6.04
CA VAL A 42 23.50 25.54 6.03
C VAL A 42 22.06 25.03 6.07
N GLU A 43 21.22 25.56 6.95
CA GLU A 43 19.81 25.21 7.01
C GLU A 43 19.11 25.45 5.65
N LYS A 44 19.46 26.55 4.98
CA LYS A 44 18.90 26.90 3.67
C LYS A 44 19.46 26.09 2.49
N LYS A 45 20.75 25.73 2.52
CA LYS A 45 21.48 25.20 1.35
C LYS A 45 21.94 23.76 1.48
N GLY A 46 21.80 23.17 2.66
CA GLY A 46 22.14 21.78 2.94
C GLY A 46 23.63 21.48 3.10
N GLU A 47 23.90 20.22 3.39
CA GLU A 47 25.23 19.69 3.75
C GLU A 47 26.27 19.80 2.61
N LEU A 48 25.84 19.62 1.36
CA LEU A 48 26.74 19.73 0.20
C LEU A 48 27.35 21.14 0.07
N TRP A 49 26.57 22.17 0.38
CA TRP A 49 27.06 23.54 0.39
C TRP A 49 28.11 23.75 1.50
N LEU A 50 27.88 23.18 2.68
CA LEU A 50 28.80 23.23 3.82
C LEU A 50 30.14 22.55 3.49
N LYS A 51 30.11 21.32 2.97
CA LYS A 51 31.32 20.58 2.53
C LYS A 51 32.14 21.40 1.53
N ARG A 52 31.47 22.08 0.60
CA ARG A 52 32.13 22.98 -0.34
C ARG A 52 32.79 24.17 0.35
N GLN A 53 32.17 24.76 1.38
CA GLN A 53 32.80 25.85 2.13
C GLN A 53 34.03 25.35 2.90
N ILE A 54 33.94 24.22 3.59
CA ILE A 54 35.06 23.58 4.29
C ILE A 54 36.26 23.42 3.35
N ASN A 55 36.05 22.80 2.17
CA ASN A 55 37.12 22.60 1.18
C ASN A 55 37.76 23.92 0.70
N ILE A 56 36.96 24.99 0.53
CA ILE A 56 37.48 26.32 0.14
C ILE A 56 38.38 26.89 1.24
N PHE A 57 37.96 26.80 2.50
CA PHE A 57 38.74 27.30 3.63
C PHE A 57 39.99 26.45 3.89
N GLU A 58 39.93 25.13 3.73
CA GLU A 58 41.11 24.25 3.83
C GLU A 58 42.15 24.57 2.75
N PHE A 59 41.70 24.81 1.52
CA PHE A 59 42.59 25.24 0.43
C PHE A 59 43.22 26.61 0.75
N SER A 60 42.43 27.54 1.27
CA SER A 60 42.91 28.89 1.62
C SER A 60 43.95 28.83 2.75
N LYS A 61 43.71 28.00 3.78
CA LYS A 61 44.63 27.81 4.92
C LYS A 61 46.04 27.44 4.50
N LYS A 62 46.21 26.59 3.48
CA LYS A 62 47.53 26.13 3.00
C LYS A 62 48.39 27.23 2.37
N ASN A 63 47.77 28.32 1.94
CA ASN A 63 48.45 29.40 1.21
C ASN A 63 48.64 30.68 2.06
N ILE A 64 48.31 30.64 3.35
CA ILE A 64 48.40 31.79 4.25
C ILE A 64 49.71 31.74 5.03
N LEU A 65 50.53 32.78 4.88
CA LEU A 65 51.78 32.97 5.65
C LEU A 65 51.58 33.90 6.87
N ASP A 66 50.46 34.61 6.93
CA ASP A 66 50.13 35.57 7.98
C ASP A 66 49.43 34.86 9.17
N GLU A 67 49.99 35.01 10.37
CA GLU A 67 49.51 34.32 11.58
C GLU A 67 48.08 34.71 11.98
N ARG A 68 47.70 35.98 11.82
CA ARG A 68 46.34 36.48 12.11
C ARG A 68 45.32 35.85 11.16
N LYS A 69 45.62 35.85 9.86
CA LYS A 69 44.76 35.21 8.85
C LYS A 69 44.66 33.71 9.09
N LEU A 70 45.76 33.08 9.49
CA LEU A 70 45.80 31.65 9.80
C LEU A 70 44.93 31.32 11.01
N TYR A 71 44.97 32.15 12.05
CA TYR A 71 44.10 32.05 13.23
C TYR A 71 42.62 32.13 12.84
N LEU A 72 42.22 33.16 12.10
CA LEU A 72 40.82 33.39 11.74
C LEU A 72 40.27 32.28 10.82
N VAL A 73 41.05 31.86 9.82
CA VAL A 73 40.64 30.74 8.93
C VAL A 73 40.54 29.44 9.71
N SER A 74 41.45 29.18 10.66
CA SER A 74 41.38 27.98 11.50
C SER A 74 40.15 27.98 12.41
N HIS A 75 39.78 29.13 12.98
CA HIS A 75 38.58 29.25 13.81
C HIS A 75 37.31 29.01 12.99
N ILE A 76 37.21 29.61 11.79
CA ILE A 76 36.09 29.38 10.87
C ILE A 76 36.00 27.91 10.47
N LEU A 77 37.14 27.26 10.17
CA LEU A 77 37.16 25.84 9.83
C LEU A 77 36.63 24.97 10.98
N ASN A 78 37.02 25.25 12.22
CA ASN A 78 36.51 24.54 13.38
C ASN A 78 35.00 24.71 13.52
N ASP A 79 34.48 25.94 13.40
CA ASP A 79 33.04 26.20 13.44
C ASP A 79 32.28 25.48 12.32
N LEU A 80 32.80 25.46 11.09
CA LEU A 80 32.17 24.75 9.99
C LEU A 80 32.18 23.23 10.20
N ASN A 81 33.26 22.68 10.77
CA ASN A 81 33.36 21.26 11.10
C ASN A 81 32.37 20.88 12.23
N ASP A 82 32.25 21.69 13.28
CA ASP A 82 31.25 21.50 14.35
C ASP A 82 29.83 21.49 13.77
N ILE A 83 29.51 22.44 12.89
CA ILE A 83 28.22 22.50 12.21
C ILE A 83 28.02 21.23 11.35
N HIS A 84 29.06 20.75 10.67
CA HIS A 84 29.00 19.56 9.84
C HIS A 84 28.68 18.31 10.67
N ILE A 85 29.35 18.13 11.81
CA ILE A 85 29.10 17.02 12.76
C ILE A 85 27.65 17.05 13.23
N LYS A 86 27.15 18.21 13.69
CA LYS A 86 25.76 18.35 14.17
C LYS A 86 24.72 18.00 13.10
N ILE A 87 24.94 18.39 11.84
CA ILE A 87 24.04 18.01 10.74
C ILE A 87 24.07 16.51 10.52
N LYS A 88 25.28 15.91 10.51
CA LYS A 88 25.46 14.49 10.28
C LYS A 88 24.70 13.69 11.34
N GLU A 89 24.89 14.01 12.62
CA GLU A 89 24.18 13.39 13.75
C GLU A 89 22.66 13.57 13.62
N LYS A 90 22.19 14.77 13.27
CA LYS A 90 20.76 15.04 13.05
C LYS A 90 20.18 14.21 11.89
N ASN A 91 20.93 14.05 10.80
CA ASN A 91 20.51 13.24 9.65
C ASN A 91 20.51 11.75 9.98
N GLU A 92 21.50 11.27 10.72
CA GLU A 92 21.57 9.89 11.22
C GLU A 92 20.38 9.59 12.15
N LEU A 93 20.05 10.50 13.07
CA LEU A 93 18.89 10.36 13.95
C LEU A 93 17.59 10.29 13.15
N LYS A 94 17.37 11.20 12.19
CA LYS A 94 16.20 11.16 11.30
C LYS A 94 16.09 9.85 10.52
N LEU A 95 17.22 9.32 10.05
CA LEU A 95 17.24 8.05 9.35
C LEU A 95 16.87 6.89 10.28
N GLN A 96 17.37 6.89 11.52
CA GLN A 96 16.99 5.89 12.53
C GLN A 96 15.50 5.95 12.87
N GLU A 97 14.93 7.15 13.02
CA GLU A 97 13.49 7.34 13.24
C GLU A 97 12.65 6.78 12.07
N GLN A 98 13.07 7.02 10.83
CA GLN A 98 12.40 6.49 9.64
C GLN A 98 12.48 4.96 9.56
N LEU A 99 13.65 4.39 9.85
CA LEU A 99 13.84 2.93 9.87
C LEU A 99 12.96 2.28 10.94
N ALA A 100 12.92 2.84 12.16
CA ALA A 100 12.05 2.35 13.23
C ALA A 100 10.56 2.43 12.86
N ALA A 101 10.14 3.49 12.16
CA ALA A 101 8.77 3.61 11.67
C ALA A 101 8.42 2.53 10.62
N ILE A 102 9.33 2.25 9.68
CA ILE A 102 9.16 1.19 8.68
C ILE A 102 9.10 -0.19 9.34
N GLU A 103 9.98 -0.47 10.30
CA GLU A 103 9.98 -1.73 11.04
C GLU A 103 8.69 -1.94 11.82
N LYS A 104 8.20 -0.89 12.49
CA LYS A 104 6.91 -0.92 13.18
C LYS A 104 5.76 -1.19 12.22
N GLN A 105 5.72 -0.51 11.07
CA GLN A 105 4.69 -0.74 10.06
C GLN A 105 4.71 -2.19 9.55
N LYS A 106 5.90 -2.72 9.23
CA LYS A 106 6.05 -4.13 8.79
C LYS A 106 5.58 -5.12 9.86
N ALA A 107 5.86 -4.86 11.14
CA ALA A 107 5.40 -5.72 12.23
C ALA A 107 3.87 -5.71 12.38
N GLU A 108 3.25 -4.53 12.21
CA GLU A 108 1.78 -4.39 12.22
C GLU A 108 1.13 -5.12 11.03
N GLU A 109 1.69 -4.96 9.82
CA GLU A 109 1.24 -5.68 8.61
C GLU A 109 1.37 -7.20 8.77
N PHE A 110 2.51 -7.68 9.31
CA PHE A 110 2.74 -9.10 9.57
C PHE A 110 1.71 -9.66 10.57
N LYS A 111 1.42 -8.92 11.65
CA LYS A 111 0.40 -9.31 12.63
C LYS A 111 -1.00 -9.40 12.01
N GLN A 112 -1.36 -8.46 11.15
CA GLN A 112 -2.65 -8.48 10.45
C GLN A 112 -2.78 -9.70 9.51
N ILE A 113 -1.71 -10.02 8.76
CA ILE A 113 -1.67 -11.21 7.91
C ILE A 113 -1.84 -12.48 8.73
N GLN A 114 -1.17 -12.57 9.88
CA GLN A 114 -1.27 -13.74 10.77
C GLN A 114 -2.68 -13.92 11.35
N ASP A 115 -3.33 -12.82 11.78
CA ASP A 115 -4.71 -12.85 12.28
C ASP A 115 -5.69 -13.28 11.19
N TYR A 116 -5.56 -12.71 9.98
CA TYR A 116 -6.35 -13.11 8.82
C TYR A 116 -6.19 -14.61 8.54
N ASN A 117 -4.94 -15.11 8.44
CA ASN A 117 -4.68 -16.51 8.13
C ASN A 117 -5.24 -17.45 9.21
N THR A 118 -5.22 -17.04 10.47
CA THR A 118 -5.83 -17.79 11.58
C THR A 118 -7.33 -17.90 11.42
N LYS A 119 -8.03 -16.78 11.17
CA LYS A 119 -9.49 -16.75 10.94
C LYS A 119 -9.88 -17.53 9.69
N ALA A 120 -9.18 -17.29 8.58
CA ALA A 120 -9.33 -18.00 7.31
C ALA A 120 -9.18 -19.51 7.51
N LYS A 121 -8.14 -19.95 8.22
CA LYS A 121 -7.91 -21.35 8.53
C LYS A 121 -9.02 -21.94 9.40
N ALA A 122 -9.44 -21.26 10.46
CA ALA A 122 -10.54 -21.72 11.30
C ALA A 122 -11.85 -21.87 10.49
N PHE A 123 -12.15 -20.91 9.61
CA PHE A 123 -13.30 -21.00 8.70
C PHE A 123 -13.16 -22.20 7.74
N PHE A 124 -11.99 -22.37 7.13
CA PHE A 124 -11.72 -23.48 6.23
C PHE A 124 -11.80 -24.83 6.93
N ASP A 125 -11.28 -24.97 8.15
CA ASP A 125 -11.32 -26.22 8.91
C ASP A 125 -12.78 -26.64 9.22
N LEU A 126 -13.69 -25.67 9.41
CA LEU A 126 -15.12 -25.92 9.64
C LEU A 126 -15.88 -26.35 8.38
N TYR A 127 -15.54 -25.78 7.22
CA TYR A 127 -16.35 -25.93 6.00
C TYR A 127 -15.65 -26.62 4.83
N GLY A 128 -14.34 -26.85 4.92
CA GLY A 128 -13.51 -27.39 3.84
C GLY A 128 -13.87 -28.82 3.44
N SER A 129 -14.46 -29.61 4.36
CA SER A 129 -15.02 -30.93 4.09
C SER A 129 -16.17 -30.91 3.06
N GLN A 130 -16.77 -29.74 2.80
CA GLN A 130 -17.81 -29.56 1.79
C GLN A 130 -17.24 -29.50 0.36
N ILE A 131 -15.91 -29.51 0.19
CA ILE A 131 -15.26 -29.62 -1.11
C ILE A 131 -15.36 -31.08 -1.57
N THR A 132 -16.34 -31.37 -2.44
CA THR A 132 -16.64 -32.74 -2.90
C THR A 132 -15.90 -33.16 -4.17
N THR A 133 -15.17 -32.26 -4.83
CA THR A 133 -14.57 -32.49 -6.17
C THR A 133 -13.06 -32.22 -6.23
N SER A 134 -12.37 -33.02 -7.06
CA SER A 134 -10.95 -32.94 -7.43
C SER A 134 -10.55 -31.70 -8.24
N LEU A 135 -11.46 -30.75 -8.48
CA LEU A 135 -11.16 -29.55 -9.26
C LEU A 135 -10.06 -28.74 -8.54
N SER A 136 -8.86 -28.76 -9.12
CA SER A 136 -7.74 -27.93 -8.71
C SER A 136 -8.00 -26.48 -9.08
N ILE A 137 -7.42 -25.56 -8.33
CA ILE A 137 -7.41 -24.17 -8.75
C ILE A 137 -6.45 -24.06 -9.92
N ASN A 138 -6.99 -23.63 -11.06
CA ASN A 138 -6.19 -23.35 -12.23
C ASN A 138 -5.19 -22.24 -11.89
N GLU A 139 -3.92 -22.42 -12.26
CA GLU A 139 -2.86 -21.41 -12.11
C GLU A 139 -3.29 -20.05 -12.68
N LYS A 140 -4.12 -20.04 -13.74
CA LYS A 140 -4.71 -18.81 -14.29
C LYS A 140 -5.48 -17.98 -13.26
N CYS A 141 -6.16 -18.64 -12.32
CA CYS A 141 -6.94 -17.99 -11.26
C CYS A 141 -6.07 -17.35 -10.18
N THR A 142 -4.87 -17.87 -9.95
CA THR A 142 -3.97 -17.42 -8.88
C THR A 142 -2.84 -16.54 -9.39
N LYS A 143 -2.54 -16.58 -10.70
CA LYS A 143 -1.52 -15.76 -11.36
C LYS A 143 -1.65 -14.27 -11.04
N TYR A 144 -2.88 -13.76 -10.94
CA TYR A 144 -3.16 -12.34 -10.66
C TYR A 144 -3.69 -12.11 -9.25
N PHE A 145 -3.43 -13.04 -8.30
CA PHE A 145 -3.96 -12.96 -6.95
C PHE A 145 -3.60 -11.64 -6.27
N ASP A 146 -2.32 -11.28 -6.22
CA ASP A 146 -1.86 -10.07 -5.50
C ASP A 146 -2.47 -8.79 -6.10
N PHE A 147 -2.58 -8.73 -7.43
CA PHE A 147 -3.25 -7.62 -8.12
C PHE A 147 -4.74 -7.51 -7.76
N ILE A 148 -5.46 -8.63 -7.72
CA ILE A 148 -6.87 -8.66 -7.31
C ILE A 148 -7.00 -8.33 -5.82
N ASP A 149 -6.07 -8.82 -4.99
CA ASP A 149 -6.06 -8.64 -3.54
C ASP A 149 -5.91 -7.18 -3.14
N GLU A 150 -5.07 -6.42 -3.83
CA GLU A 150 -4.95 -4.97 -3.62
C GLU A 150 -6.28 -4.23 -3.85
N ILE A 151 -6.98 -4.55 -4.94
CA ILE A 151 -8.28 -3.96 -5.27
C ILE A 151 -9.32 -4.40 -4.24
N ALA A 152 -9.37 -5.69 -3.91
CA ALA A 152 -10.34 -6.27 -3.00
C ALA A 152 -10.15 -5.73 -1.57
N LYS A 153 -8.91 -5.63 -1.08
CA LYS A 153 -8.54 -5.04 0.22
C LYS A 153 -8.93 -3.57 0.32
N LYS A 154 -8.67 -2.77 -0.72
CA LYS A 154 -9.07 -1.35 -0.76
C LYS A 154 -10.59 -1.18 -0.67
N ASN A 155 -11.34 -2.17 -1.17
CA ASN A 155 -12.79 -2.16 -1.16
C ASN A 155 -13.41 -2.98 -0.03
N ASP A 156 -12.64 -3.48 0.94
CA ASP A 156 -13.15 -4.34 2.01
C ASP A 156 -14.03 -5.50 1.48
N PHE A 157 -13.49 -6.29 0.55
CA PHE A 157 -14.20 -7.37 -0.14
C PHE A 157 -13.29 -8.61 -0.24
N PRO A 158 -13.79 -9.85 -0.09
CA PRO A 158 -12.92 -11.02 -0.13
C PRO A 158 -12.34 -11.28 -1.53
N THR A 159 -11.02 -11.36 -1.61
CA THR A 159 -10.28 -11.72 -2.84
C THR A 159 -10.70 -13.08 -3.38
N GLU A 160 -10.93 -14.04 -2.46
CA GLU A 160 -11.36 -15.39 -2.79
C GLU A 160 -12.71 -15.39 -3.51
N LEU A 161 -13.60 -14.46 -3.16
CA LEU A 161 -14.93 -14.35 -3.77
C LEU A 161 -14.85 -13.75 -5.18
N VAL A 162 -13.93 -12.81 -5.42
CA VAL A 162 -13.65 -12.30 -6.78
C VAL A 162 -13.13 -13.44 -7.66
N ILE A 163 -12.09 -14.14 -7.21
CA ILE A 163 -11.46 -15.21 -8.00
C ILE A 163 -12.41 -16.38 -8.20
N ALA A 164 -13.18 -16.77 -7.17
CA ALA A 164 -14.17 -17.82 -7.28
C ALA A 164 -15.21 -17.53 -8.37
N THR A 165 -15.66 -16.27 -8.45
CA THR A 165 -16.66 -15.84 -9.42
C THR A 165 -16.06 -15.74 -10.82
N TRP A 166 -14.89 -15.12 -10.98
CA TRP A 166 -14.19 -15.09 -12.27
C TRP A 166 -13.87 -16.49 -12.80
N GLY A 167 -13.47 -17.40 -11.92
CA GLY A 167 -13.21 -18.79 -12.27
C GLY A 167 -14.47 -19.57 -12.65
N ARG A 168 -15.61 -19.26 -12.03
CA ARG A 168 -16.90 -19.83 -12.41
C ARG A 168 -17.37 -19.32 -13.77
N GLU A 169 -17.32 -18.01 -13.97
CA GLU A 169 -17.93 -17.34 -15.10
C GLU A 169 -17.08 -17.40 -16.37
N TYR A 170 -15.76 -17.30 -16.25
CA TYR A 170 -14.88 -17.20 -17.40
C TYR A 170 -13.56 -17.96 -17.24
N ASN A 171 -13.54 -18.96 -16.36
CA ASN A 171 -12.41 -19.87 -16.14
C ASN A 171 -11.08 -19.13 -15.91
N CYS A 172 -11.14 -17.98 -15.23
CA CYS A 172 -10.00 -17.12 -14.97
C CYS A 172 -9.22 -16.67 -16.22
N THR A 173 -9.92 -16.51 -17.34
CA THR A 173 -9.34 -16.02 -18.59
C THR A 173 -9.27 -14.49 -18.55
N LEU A 174 -8.09 -13.94 -18.86
CA LEU A 174 -7.88 -12.49 -18.94
C LEU A 174 -8.42 -11.96 -20.28
N GLY A 175 -9.73 -11.76 -20.35
CA GLY A 175 -10.41 -11.29 -21.55
C GLY A 175 -11.90 -11.07 -21.32
N ASN A 176 -12.59 -10.57 -22.34
CA ASN A 176 -14.04 -10.46 -22.38
C ASN A 176 -14.63 -11.56 -23.28
N PRO A 177 -15.64 -12.31 -22.79
CA PRO A 177 -16.35 -13.29 -23.59
C PRO A 177 -17.12 -12.67 -24.75
N ALA A 178 -17.44 -13.49 -25.75
CA ALA A 178 -18.15 -13.07 -26.96
C ALA A 178 -19.54 -12.47 -26.72
N ASN A 179 -20.19 -12.80 -25.60
CA ASN A 179 -21.49 -12.23 -25.24
C ASN A 179 -21.43 -10.79 -24.72
N GLY A 180 -20.22 -10.25 -24.49
CA GLY A 180 -20.00 -8.87 -24.08
C GLY A 180 -20.39 -8.55 -22.63
N TRP A 181 -20.57 -9.56 -21.76
CA TRP A 181 -20.91 -9.36 -20.34
C TRP A 181 -19.67 -9.33 -19.42
N GLY A 182 -18.48 -9.34 -20.01
CA GLY A 182 -17.22 -9.27 -19.29
C GLY A 182 -16.86 -10.55 -18.51
N PRO A 183 -15.72 -10.57 -17.81
CA PRO A 183 -15.19 -11.74 -17.12
C PRO A 183 -16.04 -12.22 -15.94
N PHE A 184 -16.95 -11.36 -15.45
CA PHE A 184 -17.88 -11.64 -14.36
C PHE A 184 -19.34 -11.71 -14.85
N GLN A 185 -19.61 -11.81 -16.15
CA GLN A 185 -20.97 -12.01 -16.69
C GLN A 185 -22.03 -11.02 -16.18
N ILE A 186 -21.66 -9.75 -15.99
CA ILE A 186 -22.54 -8.70 -15.51
C ILE A 186 -23.31 -8.12 -16.71
N THR A 187 -24.57 -8.51 -16.86
CA THR A 187 -25.40 -8.18 -18.04
C THR A 187 -25.81 -6.71 -18.13
N SER A 188 -25.71 -5.95 -17.05
CA SER A 188 -26.04 -4.51 -17.03
C SER A 188 -24.97 -3.63 -17.68
N GLN A 189 -23.87 -4.21 -18.18
CA GLN A 189 -22.80 -3.49 -18.86
C GLN A 189 -22.34 -4.24 -20.10
N TYR A 190 -21.90 -3.50 -21.12
CA TYR A 190 -21.26 -4.06 -22.29
C TYR A 190 -19.74 -3.91 -22.20
N TYR A 191 -19.04 -5.01 -22.46
CA TYR A 191 -17.60 -5.12 -22.51
C TYR A 191 -17.22 -5.61 -23.91
N ALA A 192 -16.38 -4.86 -24.63
CA ALA A 192 -15.96 -5.25 -25.98
C ALA A 192 -15.26 -6.63 -25.93
N PRO A 193 -15.72 -7.64 -26.71
CA PRO A 193 -15.11 -8.96 -26.72
C PRO A 193 -13.63 -8.97 -27.10
N GLY A 194 -12.88 -9.94 -26.59
CA GLY A 194 -11.46 -10.13 -26.90
C GLY A 194 -10.54 -9.98 -25.69
N ASP A 195 -9.24 -9.91 -25.95
CA ASP A 195 -8.23 -9.76 -24.91
C ASP A 195 -8.32 -8.38 -24.25
N ILE A 196 -8.01 -8.33 -22.96
CA ILE A 196 -8.01 -7.09 -22.17
C ILE A 196 -6.65 -6.89 -21.48
N SER A 197 -6.28 -5.64 -21.25
CA SER A 197 -5.13 -5.30 -20.41
C SER A 197 -5.39 -5.63 -18.94
N LEU A 198 -4.33 -5.69 -18.13
CA LEU A 198 -4.46 -5.86 -16.69
C LEU A 198 -5.23 -4.71 -16.02
N GLU A 199 -5.07 -3.49 -16.55
CA GLU A 199 -5.83 -2.31 -16.10
C GLU A 199 -7.33 -2.45 -16.37
N GLN A 200 -7.72 -2.84 -17.59
CA GLN A 200 -9.12 -3.10 -17.96
C GLN A 200 -9.72 -4.26 -17.14
N PHE A 201 -8.90 -5.26 -16.82
CA PHE A 201 -9.30 -6.33 -15.90
C PHE A 201 -9.52 -5.80 -14.48
N GLY A 202 -8.64 -4.93 -13.97
CA GLY A 202 -8.80 -4.25 -12.69
C GLY A 202 -10.09 -3.43 -12.60
N GLU A 203 -10.44 -2.70 -13.67
CA GLU A 203 -11.74 -2.02 -13.77
C GLU A 203 -12.91 -3.01 -13.71
N SER A 204 -12.78 -4.17 -14.35
CA SER A 204 -13.81 -5.21 -14.32
C SER A 204 -13.96 -5.83 -12.92
N VAL A 205 -12.86 -6.00 -12.19
CA VAL A 205 -12.86 -6.42 -10.78
C VAL A 205 -13.60 -5.40 -9.91
N GLN A 206 -13.27 -4.11 -10.05
CA GLN A 206 -13.94 -3.05 -9.31
C GLN A 206 -15.45 -3.05 -9.58
N LYS A 207 -15.85 -3.10 -10.86
CA LYS A 207 -17.26 -3.16 -11.27
C LYS A 207 -17.99 -4.38 -10.71
N TYR A 208 -17.32 -5.53 -10.61
CA TYR A 208 -17.89 -6.71 -9.97
C TYR A 208 -18.10 -6.53 -8.46
N ILE A 209 -17.15 -5.92 -7.77
CA ILE A 209 -17.28 -5.60 -6.34
C ILE A 209 -18.46 -4.64 -6.13
N ASP A 210 -18.53 -3.57 -6.91
CA ASP A 210 -19.61 -2.58 -6.83
C ASP A 210 -20.98 -3.20 -7.13
N PHE A 211 -21.06 -4.04 -8.17
CA PHE A 211 -22.28 -4.77 -8.51
C PHE A 211 -22.72 -5.67 -7.36
N THR A 212 -21.79 -6.43 -6.77
CA THR A 212 -22.10 -7.37 -5.69
C THR A 212 -22.53 -6.65 -4.42
N LYS A 213 -21.82 -5.59 -4.02
CA LYS A 213 -22.23 -4.75 -2.88
C LYS A 213 -23.59 -4.09 -3.11
N GLY A 214 -23.86 -3.60 -4.33
CA GLY A 214 -25.17 -3.08 -4.69
C GLY A 214 -26.30 -4.11 -4.53
N LYS A 215 -26.04 -5.40 -4.81
CA LYS A 215 -26.98 -6.49 -4.53
C LYS A 215 -27.20 -6.70 -3.04
N TRP A 216 -26.13 -6.67 -2.24
CA TRP A 216 -26.21 -6.78 -0.78
C TRP A 216 -27.01 -5.63 -0.18
N ASP A 217 -26.73 -4.39 -0.59
CA ASP A 217 -27.45 -3.20 -0.12
C ASP A 217 -28.93 -3.27 -0.48
N TYR A 218 -29.25 -3.71 -1.70
CA TYR A 218 -30.63 -3.89 -2.11
C TYR A 218 -31.36 -4.94 -1.27
N PHE A 219 -30.70 -6.07 -0.95
CA PHE A 219 -31.23 -7.10 -0.05
C PHE A 219 -31.39 -6.59 1.41
N ASN A 220 -30.35 -5.95 1.95
CA ASN A 220 -30.29 -5.47 3.33
C ASN A 220 -31.37 -4.40 3.60
N ASN A 221 -31.65 -3.55 2.61
CA ASN A 221 -32.66 -2.48 2.70
C ASN A 221 -34.12 -2.93 2.41
N ASN A 222 -34.44 -4.21 2.61
CA ASN A 222 -35.80 -4.78 2.53
C ASN A 222 -36.52 -4.68 1.18
N LYS A 223 -35.84 -4.38 0.07
CA LYS A 223 -36.48 -4.37 -1.26
C LYS A 223 -36.71 -5.78 -1.84
N TYR A 224 -36.30 -6.82 -1.12
CA TYR A 224 -36.64 -8.23 -1.34
C TYR A 224 -37.40 -8.81 -0.14
N HIS A 225 -38.65 -8.37 0.09
CA HIS A 225 -39.47 -8.88 1.19
C HIS A 225 -39.56 -10.42 1.22
N ASN A 226 -39.59 -11.08 0.06
CA ASN A 226 -39.68 -12.53 -0.07
C ASN A 226 -38.39 -13.29 0.27
N TYR A 227 -37.21 -12.63 0.28
CA TYR A 227 -35.96 -13.31 0.62
C TYR A 227 -35.67 -13.27 2.12
N LYS A 228 -36.00 -12.20 2.83
CA LYS A 228 -35.80 -12.15 4.30
C LYS A 228 -36.68 -13.14 5.05
N THR A 229 -37.89 -13.40 4.56
CA THR A 229 -38.76 -14.48 5.08
C THR A 229 -38.16 -15.87 4.87
N ARG A 230 -37.37 -16.08 3.80
CA ARG A 230 -36.78 -17.37 3.45
C ARG A 230 -35.37 -17.61 4.01
N PHE A 231 -34.57 -16.56 4.20
CA PHE A 231 -33.15 -16.63 4.52
C PHE A 231 -32.74 -15.90 5.82
N GLY A 232 -33.72 -15.41 6.57
CA GLY A 232 -33.53 -14.69 7.83
C GLY A 232 -33.43 -13.18 7.64
N ASN A 233 -33.63 -12.45 8.74
CA ASN A 233 -33.67 -10.98 8.77
C ASN A 233 -32.29 -10.32 8.90
N GLU A 234 -31.24 -11.11 9.10
CA GLU A 234 -29.87 -10.63 9.24
C GLU A 234 -29.33 -10.07 7.94
N ASN A 235 -28.53 -9.00 8.04
CA ASN A 235 -27.87 -8.40 6.88
C ASN A 235 -26.71 -9.28 6.39
N ILE A 236 -26.40 -9.17 5.10
CA ILE A 236 -25.15 -9.68 4.54
C ILE A 236 -24.02 -8.76 5.03
N ALA A 237 -23.06 -9.32 5.74
CA ALA A 237 -21.94 -8.59 6.35
C ALA A 237 -20.59 -9.24 5.99
N ILE A 238 -20.35 -9.41 4.68
CA ILE A 238 -19.06 -9.88 4.17
C ILE A 238 -18.11 -8.69 4.03
N THR A 239 -16.89 -8.89 4.51
CA THR A 239 -15.76 -7.95 4.45
C THR A 239 -14.53 -8.68 3.91
N TYR A 240 -13.39 -8.02 3.81
CA TYR A 240 -12.15 -8.66 3.36
C TYR A 240 -11.74 -9.84 4.25
N ASP A 241 -11.84 -9.72 5.59
CA ASP A 241 -11.36 -10.72 6.56
C ASP A 241 -12.46 -11.43 7.36
N ASN A 242 -13.72 -11.03 7.18
CA ASN A 242 -14.86 -11.63 7.88
C ASN A 242 -15.95 -12.03 6.89
N TYR A 243 -16.31 -13.31 6.93
CA TYR A 243 -17.35 -13.92 6.11
C TYR A 243 -17.96 -15.12 6.83
N THR A 244 -19.25 -15.32 6.62
CA THR A 244 -19.97 -16.50 7.11
C THR A 244 -20.40 -17.39 5.96
N ILE A 245 -20.58 -18.69 6.21
CA ILE A 245 -21.09 -19.60 5.19
C ILE A 245 -22.50 -19.20 4.72
N ARG A 246 -23.31 -18.62 5.61
CA ARG A 246 -24.64 -18.09 5.31
C ARG A 246 -24.53 -16.97 4.29
N ASP A 247 -23.68 -15.98 4.55
CA ASP A 247 -23.56 -14.80 3.69
C ASP A 247 -22.96 -15.15 2.32
N LEU A 248 -21.99 -16.08 2.27
CA LEU A 248 -21.43 -16.57 1.01
C LEU A 248 -22.50 -17.27 0.17
N LYS A 249 -23.34 -18.10 0.79
CA LYS A 249 -24.48 -18.74 0.11
C LYS A 249 -25.48 -17.70 -0.40
N LEU A 250 -25.82 -16.70 0.42
CA LEU A 250 -26.72 -15.62 0.01
C LEU A 250 -26.15 -14.80 -1.15
N THR A 251 -24.86 -14.51 -1.10
CA THR A 251 -24.16 -13.83 -2.19
C THR A 251 -24.23 -14.63 -3.48
N ALA A 252 -23.97 -15.94 -3.42
CA ALA A 252 -24.07 -16.81 -4.59
C ALA A 252 -25.50 -16.86 -5.17
N ILE A 253 -26.53 -16.78 -4.32
CA ILE A 253 -27.94 -16.72 -4.74
C ILE A 253 -28.23 -15.37 -5.42
N LEU A 254 -27.88 -14.26 -4.78
CA LEU A 254 -28.15 -12.91 -5.29
C LEU A 254 -27.40 -12.62 -6.59
N TYR A 255 -26.20 -13.17 -6.74
CA TYR A 255 -25.41 -13.06 -7.95
C TYR A 255 -26.10 -13.73 -9.15
N ASN A 256 -26.73 -14.90 -8.94
CA ASN A 256 -27.41 -15.66 -9.98
C ASN A 256 -28.85 -15.20 -10.28
N GLY A 257 -29.42 -14.29 -9.50
CA GLY A 257 -30.83 -13.93 -9.56
C GLY A 257 -31.10 -12.48 -9.96
N VAL A 258 -31.54 -12.25 -11.21
CA VAL A 258 -32.37 -11.10 -11.59
C VAL A 258 -33.34 -11.50 -12.70
N SER A 259 -34.55 -11.95 -12.35
CA SER A 259 -35.68 -11.81 -13.25
C SER A 259 -36.96 -11.68 -12.42
N ASN A 260 -37.66 -10.56 -12.62
CA ASN A 260 -38.91 -10.21 -11.92
C ASN A 260 -40.09 -11.10 -12.33
N ASN A 261 -39.89 -12.08 -13.24
CA ASN A 261 -40.91 -13.00 -13.74
C ASN A 261 -40.59 -14.48 -13.52
N THR A 262 -39.46 -14.82 -12.91
CA THR A 262 -39.25 -16.16 -12.40
C THR A 262 -39.96 -16.25 -11.05
N THR A 263 -41.19 -16.78 -11.07
CA THR A 263 -41.71 -17.49 -9.91
C THR A 263 -40.61 -18.43 -9.41
N LEU A 264 -40.06 -18.14 -8.22
CA LEU A 264 -39.19 -19.04 -7.46
C LEU A 264 -39.94 -20.27 -6.92
N ASP A 265 -41.10 -20.57 -7.51
CA ASP A 265 -41.86 -21.80 -7.37
C ASP A 265 -41.61 -22.65 -8.60
N GLY A 266 -40.71 -23.61 -8.43
CA GLY A 266 -40.33 -24.56 -9.47
C GLY A 266 -38.89 -24.99 -9.29
N ASN A 267 -38.61 -25.74 -8.21
CA ASN A 267 -37.66 -26.85 -8.06
C ASN A 267 -36.36 -26.93 -8.91
N THR A 268 -35.87 -25.82 -9.46
CA THR A 268 -34.63 -25.70 -10.22
C THR A 268 -33.81 -24.61 -9.56
N PHE A 269 -33.50 -24.89 -8.30
CA PHE A 269 -32.38 -24.31 -7.61
C PHE A 269 -31.12 -24.55 -8.46
N ALA A 270 -30.30 -23.51 -8.65
CA ALA A 270 -28.86 -23.72 -8.81
C ALA A 270 -28.36 -24.33 -7.48
N ASN A 271 -28.52 -25.65 -7.41
CA ASN A 271 -28.28 -26.59 -6.32
C ASN A 271 -29.21 -26.47 -5.10
N SER A 272 -30.27 -27.27 -5.13
CA SER A 272 -31.23 -27.47 -4.06
C SER A 272 -30.55 -28.08 -2.84
N ASN A 273 -30.60 -27.35 -1.72
CA ASN A 273 -31.05 -27.81 -0.40
C ASN A 273 -30.20 -27.20 0.70
N LEU A 274 -30.85 -26.41 1.56
CA LEU A 274 -30.28 -25.96 2.83
C LEU A 274 -29.98 -27.13 3.79
N ASN A 275 -30.46 -28.35 3.51
CA ASN A 275 -30.35 -29.54 4.36
C ASN A 275 -30.00 -30.85 3.64
N SER A 276 -29.61 -30.86 2.36
CA SER A 276 -29.11 -32.10 1.73
C SER A 276 -27.63 -31.98 1.43
N SER A 277 -26.91 -33.06 1.73
CA SER A 277 -25.58 -33.37 1.27
C SER A 277 -25.35 -32.84 -0.16
N VAL A 278 -24.32 -32.02 -0.31
CA VAL A 278 -23.85 -31.45 -1.57
C VAL A 278 -23.46 -32.60 -2.50
N THR A 279 -24.35 -33.05 -3.38
CA THR A 279 -24.05 -34.10 -4.35
C THR A 279 -23.32 -33.52 -5.57
N SER A 280 -22.00 -33.67 -5.51
CA SER A 280 -21.05 -34.07 -6.57
C SER A 280 -21.04 -33.46 -8.00
N ASN A 281 -21.97 -32.62 -8.47
CA ASN A 281 -21.94 -32.13 -9.87
C ASN A 281 -22.09 -30.60 -10.07
N SER A 282 -21.82 -29.77 -9.06
CA SER A 282 -22.02 -28.30 -9.13
C SER A 282 -20.92 -27.50 -8.41
N ASP A 283 -19.84 -27.16 -9.12
CA ASP A 283 -18.76 -26.29 -8.62
C ASP A 283 -19.23 -24.81 -8.52
N GLY A 284 -20.09 -24.52 -7.55
CA GLY A 284 -20.64 -23.19 -7.27
C GLY A 284 -19.63 -22.22 -6.65
N ILE A 285 -20.03 -20.95 -6.52
CA ILE A 285 -19.20 -19.86 -5.97
C ILE A 285 -18.63 -20.22 -4.59
N VAL A 286 -19.42 -20.83 -3.70
CA VAL A 286 -18.97 -21.19 -2.34
C VAL A 286 -17.87 -22.25 -2.35
N THR A 287 -18.00 -23.31 -3.15
CA THR A 287 -16.97 -24.35 -3.27
C THR A 287 -15.69 -23.79 -3.86
N ARG A 288 -15.80 -22.92 -4.87
CA ARG A 288 -14.63 -22.24 -5.47
C ARG A 288 -13.99 -21.26 -4.49
N PHE A 289 -14.78 -20.54 -3.71
CA PHE A 289 -14.29 -19.67 -2.64
C PHE A 289 -13.43 -20.46 -1.64
N LEU A 290 -13.96 -21.58 -1.12
CA LEU A 290 -13.22 -22.43 -0.17
C LEU A 290 -11.93 -22.97 -0.77
N LYS A 291 -11.92 -23.29 -2.07
CA LYS A 291 -10.69 -23.69 -2.76
C LYS A 291 -9.67 -22.55 -2.78
N VAL A 292 -10.07 -21.34 -3.21
CA VAL A 292 -9.15 -20.18 -3.28
C VAL A 292 -8.63 -19.83 -1.90
N LEU A 293 -9.49 -19.92 -0.89
CA LEU A 293 -9.12 -19.76 0.50
C LEU A 293 -8.08 -20.78 0.93
N ASN A 294 -8.29 -22.07 0.63
CA ASN A 294 -7.31 -23.11 0.94
C ASN A 294 -5.96 -22.86 0.27
N TRP A 295 -5.96 -22.49 -1.02
CA TRP A 295 -4.72 -22.17 -1.73
C TRP A 295 -4.00 -20.98 -1.07
N ARG A 296 -4.73 -19.93 -0.71
CA ARG A 296 -4.16 -18.74 -0.04
C ARG A 296 -3.54 -19.09 1.30
N ILE A 297 -4.21 -19.90 2.12
CA ILE A 297 -3.72 -20.32 3.44
C ILE A 297 -2.40 -21.10 3.34
N ASN A 298 -2.22 -21.87 2.27
CA ASN A 298 -1.05 -22.75 2.08
C ASN A 298 0.03 -22.16 1.14
N ARG A 299 -0.11 -20.89 0.73
CA ARG A 299 0.87 -20.20 -0.13
C ARG A 299 2.08 -19.74 0.66
#